data_AF-A0A1Q8ZWI8-F1
#
_entry.id   AF-A0A1Q8ZWI8-F1
#
_cell.length_a   1.000
_cell.length_b   1.000
_cell.length_c   1.000
_cell.angle_alpha   90.00
_cell.angle_beta   90.00
_cell.angle_gamma   90.00
#
_symmetry.space_group_name_H-M   'P 1'
#
loop_
_entity.id
_entity.type
_entity.pdbx_description
1 polymer ?
#
loop_
_entity_poly.entity_id
_entity_poly.type
_entity_poly.pdbx_seq_one_letter_code
_entity_poly.pdbx_strand_id
1 'polypeptide(L)'
;MSVAIVQRFAQMIFVLFGISALVFLIFFATPGADPAARIAGRNASPETIETIRKEFGFDRALPVQYVLMMKRLFVTQDLSSYVNRGMRVVPRVMEAAPVTLSLVTGAAVLWVLGAVFVGVMAAMTRDTVIDRGLMVLALIGVSMPVYWLGEVMNLISQSRFHDTWLFSWVPSLGYKPLLSDPIGWFKTLIIPWITLAALYIGIYGRVLRANLVEAYQEDFIRTARAKGLSPARVMLRHALRTSLIAFVTMFGLDFGALVGGSALLTEVVFGLNGVGRLTYQALLNLDLPVILGTVIYASFFVVLANAVVDVVYVLIDPRVRGN
;
A
#
# COMPACT_ATOMS: atom_id res chain seq x y z
N MET A 1 3.40 -28.39 -11.21
CA MET A 1 2.86 -27.03 -11.40
C MET A 1 1.48 -26.86 -10.76
N SER A 2 0.50 -27.72 -11.04
CA SER A 2 -0.85 -27.69 -10.44
C SER A 2 -0.86 -27.86 -8.91
N VAL A 3 -0.06 -28.77 -8.35
CA VAL A 3 0.05 -28.96 -6.88
C VAL A 3 0.57 -27.71 -6.17
N ALA A 4 1.60 -27.05 -6.71
CA ALA A 4 2.16 -25.83 -6.13
C ALA A 4 1.17 -24.66 -6.15
N ILE A 5 0.38 -24.52 -7.22
CA ILE A 5 -0.66 -23.49 -7.32
C ILE A 5 -1.76 -23.73 -6.27
N VAL A 6 -2.20 -24.99 -6.12
CA VAL A 6 -3.21 -25.36 -5.11
C VAL A 6 -2.70 -25.11 -3.69
N GLN A 7 -1.45 -25.48 -3.40
CA GLN A 7 -0.83 -25.23 -2.10
C GLN A 7 -0.76 -23.73 -1.78
N ARG A 8 -0.35 -22.89 -2.74
CA ARG A 8 -0.31 -21.43 -2.56
C ARG A 8 -1.69 -20.84 -2.35
N PHE A 9 -2.69 -21.31 -3.09
CA PHE A 9 -4.07 -20.87 -2.92
C PHE A 9 -4.62 -21.26 -1.53
N ALA A 10 -4.34 -22.48 -1.07
CA ALA A 10 -4.73 -22.92 0.26
C ALA A 10 -4.02 -22.11 1.36
N GLN A 11 -2.73 -21.82 1.21
CA GLN A 11 -1.98 -20.94 2.11
C GLN A 11 -2.58 -19.52 2.15
N MET A 12 -2.96 -18.97 0.99
CA MET A 12 -3.63 -17.67 0.92
C MET A 12 -4.95 -17.67 1.68
N ILE A 13 -5.80 -18.67 1.48
CA ILE A 13 -7.06 -18.82 2.24
C ILE A 13 -6.79 -18.94 3.74
N PHE A 14 -5.79 -19.74 4.12
CA PHE A 14 -5.43 -19.91 5.53
C PHE A 14 -4.97 -18.60 6.18
N VAL A 15 -4.16 -17.81 5.48
CA VAL A 15 -3.72 -16.49 5.95
C VAL A 15 -4.90 -15.51 6.06
N LEU A 16 -5.77 -15.45 5.04
CA LEU A 16 -6.97 -14.59 5.08
C LEU A 16 -7.92 -14.98 6.22
N PHE A 17 -8.12 -16.28 6.42
CA PHE A 17 -8.89 -16.81 7.54
C PHE A 17 -8.25 -16.40 8.87
N GLY A 18 -6.94 -16.64 9.05
CA GLY A 18 -6.21 -16.28 10.26
C GLY A 18 -6.29 -14.80 10.59
N ILE A 19 -6.09 -13.92 9.61
CA ILE A 19 -6.17 -12.47 9.80
C ILE A 19 -7.61 -12.05 10.15
N SER A 20 -8.62 -12.54 9.44
CA SER A 20 -10.01 -12.18 9.71
C SER A 20 -10.48 -12.65 11.10
N ALA A 21 -10.08 -13.86 11.52
CA ALA A 21 -10.36 -14.39 12.84
C ALA A 21 -9.63 -13.57 13.93
N LEU A 22 -8.38 -13.20 13.69
CA LEU A 22 -7.60 -12.37 14.63
C LEU A 22 -8.23 -10.99 14.81
N VAL A 23 -8.59 -10.30 13.73
CA VAL A 23 -9.28 -9.00 13.77
C VAL A 23 -10.59 -9.11 14.57
N PHE A 24 -11.37 -10.16 14.28
CA PHE A 24 -12.61 -10.42 15.01
C PHE A 24 -12.38 -10.61 16.51
N LEU A 25 -11.42 -11.46 16.88
CA LEU A 25 -11.10 -11.73 18.29
C LEU A 25 -10.56 -10.49 19.01
N ILE A 26 -9.66 -9.73 18.38
CA ILE A 26 -9.14 -8.48 18.94
C ILE A 26 -10.27 -7.49 19.22
N PHE A 27 -11.22 -7.37 18.31
CA PHE A 27 -12.37 -6.49 18.50
C PHE A 27 -13.20 -6.87 19.72
N PHE A 28 -13.57 -8.15 19.85
CA PHE A 28 -14.36 -8.63 21.00
C PHE A 28 -13.56 -8.66 22.31
N ALA A 29 -12.24 -8.70 22.25
CA ALA A 29 -11.36 -8.54 23.40
C ALA A 29 -11.16 -7.06 23.81
N THR A 30 -11.50 -6.10 22.95
CA THR A 30 -11.33 -4.67 23.22
C THR A 30 -12.38 -4.20 24.24
N PRO A 31 -11.98 -3.63 25.38
CA PRO A 31 -12.91 -3.12 26.37
C PRO A 31 -13.84 -2.05 25.79
N GLY A 32 -15.14 -2.14 26.06
CA GLY A 32 -16.13 -1.16 25.59
C GLY A 32 -16.53 -1.28 24.11
N ALA A 33 -16.22 -2.41 23.47
CA ALA A 33 -16.56 -2.72 22.09
C ALA A 33 -17.89 -3.50 21.93
N ASP A 34 -18.85 -3.37 22.85
CA ASP A 34 -20.18 -4.02 22.71
C ASP A 34 -20.83 -3.58 21.39
N PRO A 35 -20.94 -4.47 20.38
CA PRO A 35 -21.46 -4.09 19.08
C PRO A 35 -22.92 -3.66 19.18
N ALA A 36 -23.70 -4.24 20.10
CA ALA A 36 -25.10 -3.88 20.29
C ALA A 36 -25.23 -2.44 20.77
N ALA A 37 -24.42 -2.04 21.77
CA ALA A 37 -24.40 -0.67 22.27
C ALA A 37 -23.95 0.34 21.20
N ARG A 38 -23.01 -0.06 20.32
CA ARG A 38 -22.54 0.80 19.22
C ARG A 38 -23.59 1.03 18.15
N ILE A 39 -24.31 -0.02 17.75
CA ILE A 39 -25.41 0.08 16.79
C ILE A 39 -26.59 0.88 17.39
N ALA A 40 -26.84 0.71 18.70
CA ALA A 40 -27.90 1.42 19.40
C ALA A 40 -27.65 2.94 19.46
N GLY A 41 -26.40 3.36 19.45
CA GLY A 41 -26.00 4.77 19.49
C GLY A 41 -25.90 5.34 20.90
N ARG A 42 -25.62 6.64 20.99
CA ARG A 42 -25.46 7.32 22.29
C ARG A 42 -26.81 7.39 23.01
N ASN A 43 -26.84 7.05 24.30
CA ASN A 43 -28.01 7.09 25.19
C ASN A 43 -29.16 6.13 24.84
N ALA A 44 -28.89 5.04 24.11
CA ALA A 44 -29.91 4.03 23.88
C ALA A 44 -30.38 3.38 25.19
N SER A 45 -31.67 3.07 25.28
CA SER A 45 -32.22 2.38 26.46
C SER A 45 -31.66 0.95 26.55
N PRO A 46 -31.53 0.37 27.76
CA PRO A 46 -31.09 -1.01 27.92
C PRO A 46 -31.94 -2.01 27.12
N GLU A 47 -33.25 -1.76 26.99
CA GLU A 47 -34.15 -2.62 26.21
C GLU A 47 -33.83 -2.56 24.71
N THR A 48 -33.45 -1.38 24.20
CA THR A 48 -33.05 -1.20 22.80
C THR A 48 -31.76 -1.97 22.51
N ILE A 49 -30.78 -1.88 23.41
CA ILE A 49 -29.50 -2.59 23.27
C ILE A 49 -29.72 -4.11 23.27
N GLU A 50 -30.56 -4.63 24.18
CA GLU A 50 -30.84 -6.06 24.26
C GLU A 50 -31.63 -6.56 23.03
N THR A 51 -32.53 -5.74 22.49
CA THR A 51 -33.25 -6.05 21.25
C THR A 51 -32.26 -6.20 20.08
N ILE A 52 -31.35 -5.24 19.93
CA ILE A 52 -30.30 -5.27 18.89
C ILE A 52 -29.38 -6.48 19.10
N ARG A 53 -29.01 -6.78 20.35
CA ARG A 53 -28.16 -7.93 20.68
C ARG A 53 -28.74 -9.24 20.14
N LYS A 54 -30.04 -9.47 20.36
CA LYS A 54 -30.74 -10.67 19.88
C LYS A 54 -30.94 -10.66 18.36
N GLU A 55 -31.31 -9.52 17.78
CA GLU A 55 -31.55 -9.39 16.34
C GLU A 55 -30.28 -9.67 15.51
N PHE A 56 -29.14 -9.16 15.98
CA PHE A 56 -27.85 -9.36 15.31
C PHE A 56 -27.13 -10.65 15.74
N GLY A 57 -27.67 -11.36 16.74
CA GLY A 57 -27.11 -12.62 17.23
C GLY A 57 -25.80 -12.44 18.03
N PHE A 58 -25.60 -11.27 18.64
CA PHE A 58 -24.44 -10.97 19.49
C PHE A 58 -24.48 -11.70 20.84
N ASP A 59 -25.61 -12.32 21.18
CA ASP A 59 -25.81 -13.25 22.30
C ASP A 59 -25.30 -14.67 22.02
N ARG A 60 -25.01 -15.00 20.75
CA ARG A 60 -24.52 -16.33 20.35
C ARG A 60 -23.04 -16.52 20.67
N ALA A 61 -22.59 -17.77 20.70
CA ALA A 61 -21.16 -18.06 20.84
C ALA A 61 -20.33 -17.40 19.73
N LEU A 62 -19.14 -16.89 20.08
CA LEU A 62 -18.24 -16.17 19.16
C LEU A 62 -17.98 -16.88 17.82
N PRO A 63 -17.79 -18.22 17.76
CA PRO A 63 -17.62 -18.92 16.48
C PRO A 63 -18.84 -18.77 15.56
N VAL A 64 -20.05 -18.76 16.12
CA VAL A 64 -21.29 -18.59 15.36
C VAL A 64 -21.39 -17.17 14.81
N GLN A 65 -21.04 -16.17 15.63
CA GLN A 65 -21.00 -14.77 15.21
C GLN A 65 -20.01 -14.56 14.06
N TYR A 66 -18.80 -15.12 14.17
CA TYR A 66 -17.78 -15.07 13.13
C TYR A 66 -18.27 -15.70 11.82
N VAL A 67 -18.83 -16.91 11.86
CA VAL A 67 -19.33 -17.60 10.66
C VAL A 67 -20.46 -16.82 9.98
N LEU A 68 -21.39 -16.26 10.76
CA LEU A 68 -22.47 -15.42 10.22
C LEU A 68 -21.91 -14.17 9.54
N MET A 69 -20.91 -13.52 10.14
CA MET A 69 -20.26 -12.35 9.56
C MET A 69 -19.49 -12.69 8.28
N MET A 70 -18.76 -13.82 8.24
CA MET A 70 -18.10 -14.32 7.03
C MET A 70 -19.10 -14.65 5.92
N LYS A 71 -20.25 -15.26 6.27
CA LYS A 71 -21.34 -15.50 5.33
C LYS A 71 -21.87 -14.19 4.75
N ARG A 72 -22.11 -13.17 5.59
CA ARG A 72 -22.56 -11.84 5.17
C ARG A 72 -21.55 -11.10 4.29
N LEU A 73 -20.26 -11.29 4.54
CA LEU A 73 -19.20 -10.67 3.76
C LEU A 73 -19.01 -11.32 2.39
N PHE A 74 -18.88 -12.66 2.36
CA PHE A 74 -18.44 -13.38 1.15
C PHE A 74 -19.57 -14.01 0.34
N VAL A 75 -20.65 -14.46 1.00
CA VAL A 75 -21.71 -15.24 0.35
C VAL A 75 -22.88 -14.36 -0.03
N THR A 76 -23.47 -13.66 0.94
CA THR A 76 -24.65 -12.81 0.70
C THR A 76 -24.29 -11.37 0.34
N GLN A 77 -23.05 -10.94 0.63
CA GLN A 77 -22.52 -9.59 0.36
C GLN A 77 -23.40 -8.45 0.92
N ASP A 78 -24.16 -8.72 1.97
CA ASP A 78 -25.09 -7.81 2.65
C ASP A 78 -24.57 -7.37 4.03
N LEU A 79 -23.28 -7.59 4.31
CA LEU A 79 -22.64 -7.07 5.51
C LEU A 79 -22.69 -5.53 5.50
N SER A 80 -23.38 -4.95 6.49
CA SER A 80 -23.49 -3.51 6.69
C SER A 80 -22.63 -3.03 7.86
N SER A 81 -22.20 -1.77 7.78
CA SER A 81 -21.57 -1.04 8.87
C SER A 81 -22.44 -1.00 10.13
N TYR A 82 -21.82 -1.12 11.30
CA TYR A 82 -22.51 -0.98 12.59
C TYR A 82 -22.83 0.47 12.93
N VAL A 83 -22.09 1.41 12.37
CA VAL A 83 -22.22 2.85 12.66
C VAL A 83 -23.16 3.51 11.65
N ASN A 84 -23.06 3.14 10.37
CA ASN A 84 -23.92 3.63 9.31
C ASN A 84 -24.64 2.45 8.63
N ARG A 85 -25.84 2.14 9.09
CA ARG A 85 -26.65 1.00 8.61
C ARG A 85 -26.96 1.03 7.11
N GLY A 86 -26.98 2.21 6.49
CA GLY A 86 -27.18 2.36 5.04
C GLY A 86 -25.95 2.00 4.21
N MET A 87 -24.78 1.84 4.84
CA MET A 87 -23.52 1.57 4.16
C MET A 87 -23.20 0.08 4.16
N ARG A 88 -23.26 -0.53 2.98
CA ARG A 88 -22.79 -1.90 2.74
C ARG A 88 -21.27 -1.91 2.59
N VAL A 89 -20.61 -2.86 3.26
CA VAL A 89 -19.14 -2.95 3.32
C VAL A 89 -18.53 -3.23 1.95
N VAL A 90 -18.99 -4.27 1.26
CA VAL A 90 -18.39 -4.71 -0.02
C VAL A 90 -18.44 -3.60 -1.09
N PRO A 91 -19.61 -2.98 -1.39
CA PRO A 91 -19.66 -1.88 -2.35
C PRO A 91 -18.77 -0.71 -1.96
N ARG A 92 -18.76 -0.34 -0.67
CA ARG A 92 -17.95 0.78 -0.19
C ARG A 92 -16.46 0.54 -0.36
N VAL A 93 -15.98 -0.67 -0.11
CA VAL A 93 -14.57 -1.06 -0.36
C VAL A 93 -14.27 -1.03 -1.86
N MET A 94 -15.19 -1.51 -2.71
CA MET A 94 -15.02 -1.48 -4.17
C MET A 94 -15.02 -0.07 -4.75
N GLU A 95 -15.74 0.87 -4.16
CA GLU A 95 -15.67 2.30 -4.53
C GLU A 95 -14.35 2.95 -4.11
N ALA A 96 -13.78 2.51 -2.99
CA ALA A 96 -12.53 3.06 -2.45
C ALA A 96 -11.28 2.49 -3.15
N ALA A 97 -11.33 1.23 -3.61
CA ALA A 97 -10.20 0.54 -4.20
C ALA A 97 -9.56 1.25 -5.42
N PRO A 98 -10.33 1.77 -6.41
CA PRO A 98 -9.76 2.50 -7.54
C PRO A 98 -9.00 3.77 -7.14
N VAL A 99 -9.39 4.42 -6.03
CA VAL A 99 -8.72 5.62 -5.51
C VAL A 99 -7.34 5.25 -4.99
N THR A 100 -7.26 4.24 -4.12
CA THR A 100 -5.98 3.72 -3.59
C THR A 100 -5.09 3.20 -4.72
N LEU A 101 -5.65 2.42 -5.66
CA LEU A 101 -4.90 1.94 -6.83
C LEU A 101 -4.33 3.08 -7.69
N SER A 102 -5.11 4.13 -7.93
CA SER A 102 -4.66 5.31 -8.69
C SER A 102 -3.52 6.03 -7.98
N LEU A 103 -3.63 6.21 -6.66
CA LEU A 103 -2.60 6.84 -5.84
C LEU A 103 -1.30 6.02 -5.86
N VAL A 104 -1.40 4.73 -5.52
CA VAL A 104 -0.23 3.88 -5.35
C VAL A 104 0.46 3.58 -6.66
N THR A 105 -0.30 3.34 -7.74
CA THR A 105 0.29 3.05 -9.06
C THR A 105 1.07 4.24 -9.60
N GLY A 106 0.54 5.46 -9.51
CA GLY A 106 1.27 6.64 -9.98
C GLY A 106 2.50 6.95 -9.11
N ALA A 107 2.38 6.81 -7.78
CA ALA A 107 3.53 6.94 -6.89
C ALA A 107 4.60 5.88 -7.16
N ALA A 108 4.19 4.64 -7.44
CA ALA A 108 5.09 3.54 -7.78
C ALA A 108 5.88 3.81 -9.05
N VAL A 109 5.24 4.36 -10.09
CA VAL A 109 5.94 4.77 -11.32
C VAL A 109 7.00 5.83 -11.00
N LEU A 110 6.64 6.88 -10.25
CA LEU A 110 7.59 7.93 -9.88
C LEU A 110 8.72 7.40 -9.01
N TRP A 111 8.43 6.53 -8.04
CA TRP A 111 9.47 6.00 -7.18
C TRP A 111 10.42 5.09 -7.95
N VAL A 112 9.93 4.28 -8.90
CA VAL A 112 10.80 3.33 -9.60
C VAL A 112 11.75 4.11 -10.48
N LEU A 113 11.22 5.06 -11.25
CA LEU A 113 12.03 5.93 -12.10
C LEU A 113 13.04 6.74 -11.28
N GLY A 114 12.58 7.37 -10.19
CA GLY A 114 13.43 8.16 -9.30
C GLY A 114 14.50 7.32 -8.61
N ALA A 115 14.15 6.17 -8.05
CA ALA A 115 15.09 5.29 -7.37
C ALA A 115 16.13 4.70 -8.32
N VAL A 116 15.72 4.27 -9.52
CA VAL A 116 16.67 3.79 -10.54
C VAL A 116 17.61 4.90 -10.97
N PHE A 117 17.09 6.11 -11.21
CA PHE A 117 17.92 7.27 -11.55
C PHE A 117 18.92 7.57 -10.42
N VAL A 118 18.46 7.74 -9.18
CA VAL A 118 19.30 8.03 -8.02
C VAL A 118 20.35 6.94 -7.80
N GLY A 119 19.93 5.67 -7.80
CA GLY A 119 20.81 4.53 -7.54
C GLY A 119 21.88 4.33 -8.60
N VAL A 120 21.51 4.40 -9.88
CA VAL A 120 22.45 4.25 -11.00
C VAL A 120 23.41 5.44 -11.07
N MET A 121 22.90 6.67 -10.99
CA MET A 121 23.76 7.86 -11.03
C MET A 121 24.74 7.88 -9.87
N ALA A 122 24.26 7.64 -8.63
CA ALA A 122 25.13 7.60 -7.46
C ALA A 122 26.20 6.51 -7.55
N ALA A 123 25.87 5.32 -8.09
CA ALA A 123 26.82 4.24 -8.29
C ALA A 123 27.85 4.56 -9.40
N MET A 124 27.43 5.21 -10.49
CA MET A 124 28.33 5.63 -11.57
C MET A 124 29.28 6.76 -11.13
N THR A 125 28.82 7.64 -10.26
CA THR A 125 29.59 8.78 -9.74
C THR A 125 30.08 8.53 -8.31
N ARG A 126 30.35 7.26 -7.96
CA ARG A 126 30.71 6.85 -6.61
C ARG A 126 31.83 7.73 -6.01
N ASP A 127 31.65 8.10 -4.75
CA ASP A 127 32.59 8.89 -3.94
C ASP A 127 32.82 10.34 -4.42
N THR A 128 32.10 10.78 -5.45
CA THR A 128 32.08 12.18 -5.92
C THR A 128 31.04 13.02 -5.17
N VAL A 129 31.03 14.33 -5.42
CA VAL A 129 30.04 15.26 -4.87
C VAL A 129 28.61 14.92 -5.32
N ILE A 130 28.43 14.37 -6.52
CA ILE A 130 27.11 13.98 -7.04
C ILE A 130 26.54 12.83 -6.22
N ASP A 131 27.35 11.78 -5.97
CA ASP A 131 26.95 10.64 -5.13
C ASP A 131 26.59 11.11 -3.70
N ARG A 132 27.47 11.90 -3.07
CA ARG A 132 27.21 12.44 -1.73
C ARG A 132 25.94 13.29 -1.69
N GLY A 133 25.72 14.15 -2.69
CA GLY A 133 24.52 14.98 -2.79
C GLY A 133 23.25 14.14 -2.93
N LEU A 134 23.27 13.13 -3.81
CA LEU A 134 22.16 12.20 -3.99
C LEU A 134 21.87 11.38 -2.72
N MET A 135 22.91 10.95 -1.98
CA MET A 135 22.75 10.23 -0.72
C MET A 135 22.19 11.11 0.40
N VAL A 136 22.58 12.38 0.46
CA VAL A 136 21.99 13.35 1.41
C VAL A 136 20.52 13.60 1.06
N LEU A 137 20.19 13.83 -0.21
CA LEU A 137 18.80 14.01 -0.65
C LEU A 137 17.94 12.76 -0.37
N ALA A 138 18.49 11.58 -0.63
CA ALA A 138 17.84 10.31 -0.31
C ALA A 138 17.60 10.18 1.21
N LEU A 139 18.59 10.52 2.04
CA LEU A 139 18.47 10.49 3.49
C LEU A 139 17.37 11.44 3.98
N ILE A 140 17.34 12.68 3.46
CA ILE A 140 16.28 13.65 3.75
C ILE A 140 14.91 13.05 3.40
N GLY A 141 14.77 12.47 2.20
CA GLY A 141 13.52 11.83 1.76
C GLY A 141 13.05 10.70 2.69
N VAL A 142 13.97 9.88 3.20
CA VAL A 142 13.63 8.78 4.14
C VAL A 142 13.33 9.31 5.56
N SER A 143 14.01 10.36 5.99
CA SER A 143 13.87 10.91 7.34
C SER A 143 12.60 11.75 7.53
N MET A 144 11.97 12.21 6.46
CA MET A 144 10.72 12.96 6.53
C MET A 144 9.51 12.04 6.69
N PRO A 145 8.68 12.20 7.74
CA PRO A 145 7.42 11.48 7.84
C PRO A 145 6.51 11.84 6.67
N VAL A 146 5.90 10.83 6.03
CA VAL A 146 5.05 11.03 4.84
C VAL A 146 3.89 12.00 5.09
N TYR A 147 3.29 11.96 6.29
CA TYR A 147 2.20 12.86 6.66
C TYR A 147 2.71 14.31 6.76
N TRP A 148 3.89 14.53 7.36
CA TRP A 148 4.47 15.86 7.49
C TRP A 148 4.81 16.43 6.11
N LEU A 149 5.43 15.63 5.24
CA LEU A 149 5.73 16.05 3.88
C LEU A 149 4.45 16.39 3.11
N GLY A 150 3.39 15.59 3.26
CA GLY A 150 2.09 15.87 2.66
C GLY A 150 1.48 17.18 3.16
N GLU A 151 1.50 17.43 4.46
CA GLU A 151 0.99 18.69 5.03
C GLU A 151 1.80 19.91 4.58
N VAL A 152 3.13 19.78 4.47
CA VAL A 152 3.98 20.85 3.90
C VAL A 152 3.64 21.08 2.43
N MET A 153 3.43 20.02 1.65
CA MET A 153 3.01 20.15 0.26
C MET A 153 1.64 20.82 0.14
N ASN A 154 0.68 20.51 1.02
CA ASN A 154 -0.60 21.20 1.10
C ASN A 154 -0.43 22.67 1.47
N LEU A 155 0.38 22.98 2.49
CA LEU A 155 0.65 24.36 2.91
C LEU A 155 1.24 25.19 1.76
N ILE A 156 2.16 24.62 0.98
CA ILE A 156 2.80 25.29 -0.15
C ILE A 156 1.82 25.44 -1.33
N SER A 157 1.20 24.33 -1.75
CA SER A 157 0.43 24.28 -3.00
C SER A 157 -1.02 24.75 -2.89
N GLN A 158 -1.68 24.51 -1.75
CA GLN A 158 -3.09 24.83 -1.53
C GLN A 158 -3.30 26.14 -0.76
N SER A 159 -2.33 26.55 0.08
CA SER A 159 -2.50 27.75 0.93
C SER A 159 -1.58 28.89 0.53
N ARG A 160 -0.27 28.74 0.69
CA ARG A 160 0.67 29.88 0.64
C ARG A 160 0.93 30.41 -0.76
N PHE A 161 0.99 29.53 -1.75
CA PHE A 161 1.34 29.89 -3.13
C PHE A 161 0.26 29.51 -4.15
N HIS A 162 -0.94 29.15 -3.69
CA HIS A 162 -2.03 28.76 -4.57
C HIS A 162 -2.40 29.85 -5.59
N ASP A 163 -2.38 31.12 -5.17
CA ASP A 163 -2.69 32.24 -6.06
C ASP A 163 -1.57 32.56 -7.06
N THR A 164 -0.41 31.90 -6.95
CA THR A 164 0.70 32.09 -7.89
C THR A 164 0.58 31.15 -9.08
N TRP A 165 1.18 31.55 -10.22
CA TRP A 165 1.21 30.74 -11.45
C TRP A 165 1.83 29.34 -11.26
N LEU A 166 2.64 29.14 -10.21
CA LEU A 166 3.26 27.86 -9.89
C LEU A 166 2.29 26.80 -9.37
N PHE A 167 1.22 27.20 -8.67
CA PHE A 167 0.29 26.27 -8.00
C PHE A 167 -1.19 26.55 -8.24
N SER A 168 -1.56 27.60 -8.98
CA SER A 168 -2.97 27.91 -9.31
C SER A 168 -3.67 26.83 -10.14
N TRP A 169 -2.92 25.90 -10.73
CA TRP A 169 -3.45 24.74 -11.43
C TRP A 169 -3.84 23.58 -10.52
N VAL A 170 -3.41 23.59 -9.25
CA VAL A 170 -3.65 22.52 -8.28
C VAL A 170 -5.10 22.58 -7.83
N PRO A 171 -5.91 21.52 -8.05
CA PRO A 171 -7.30 21.52 -7.63
C PRO A 171 -7.43 21.38 -6.12
N SER A 172 -8.64 21.64 -5.60
CA SER A 172 -8.97 21.33 -4.21
C SER A 172 -8.73 19.86 -3.86
N LEU A 173 -8.48 19.59 -2.58
CA LEU A 173 -8.27 18.24 -2.05
C LEU A 173 -9.43 17.31 -2.39
N GLY A 174 -9.10 16.06 -2.70
CA GLY A 174 -10.06 15.05 -3.12
C GLY A 174 -9.59 14.26 -4.33
N TYR A 175 -10.50 13.45 -4.86
CA TYR A 175 -10.22 12.55 -5.98
C TYR A 175 -11.17 12.81 -7.13
N LYS A 176 -10.63 12.83 -8.34
CA LYS A 176 -11.41 12.84 -9.58
C LYS A 176 -11.23 11.50 -10.32
N PRO A 177 -12.31 10.81 -10.73
CA PRO A 177 -12.19 9.56 -11.45
C PRO A 177 -11.50 9.72 -12.82
N LEU A 178 -10.58 8.80 -13.13
CA LEU A 178 -9.81 8.80 -14.37
C LEU A 178 -10.70 8.83 -15.62
N LEU A 179 -11.78 8.04 -15.62
CA LEU A 179 -12.66 7.89 -16.79
C LEU A 179 -13.53 9.13 -17.05
N SER A 180 -13.79 9.96 -16.03
CA SER A 180 -14.63 11.15 -16.16
C SER A 180 -13.83 12.42 -16.42
N ASP A 181 -12.67 12.57 -15.77
CA ASP A 181 -11.82 13.77 -15.90
C ASP A 181 -10.34 13.35 -15.80
N PRO A 182 -9.71 12.90 -16.90
CA PRO A 182 -8.32 12.43 -16.87
C PRO A 182 -7.31 13.50 -16.44
N ILE A 183 -7.55 14.76 -16.86
CA ILE A 183 -6.69 15.89 -16.52
C ILE A 183 -6.84 16.21 -15.03
N GLY A 184 -8.08 16.27 -14.55
CA GLY A 184 -8.37 16.47 -13.14
C GLY A 184 -7.81 15.35 -12.26
N TRP A 185 -7.96 14.08 -12.68
CA TRP A 185 -7.37 12.91 -12.02
C TRP A 185 -5.86 13.08 -11.84
N PHE A 186 -5.15 13.40 -12.93
CA PHE A 186 -3.70 13.62 -12.87
C PHE A 186 -3.34 14.78 -11.94
N LYS A 187 -4.03 15.93 -12.09
CA LYS A 187 -3.78 17.12 -11.27
C LYS A 187 -4.04 16.89 -9.78
N THR A 188 -5.09 16.14 -9.43
CA THR A 188 -5.39 15.80 -8.03
C THR A 188 -4.37 14.84 -7.42
N LEU A 189 -3.65 14.07 -8.24
CA LEU A 189 -2.80 12.99 -7.77
C LEU A 189 -1.30 13.24 -7.89
N ILE A 190 -0.83 14.15 -8.75
CA ILE A 190 0.60 14.38 -8.97
C ILE A 190 1.34 14.80 -7.69
N ILE A 191 0.76 15.67 -6.86
CA ILE A 191 1.34 16.05 -5.57
C ILE A 191 1.34 14.86 -4.60
N PRO A 192 0.20 14.17 -4.36
CA PRO A 192 0.19 12.93 -3.58
C PRO A 192 1.20 11.88 -4.05
N TRP A 193 1.37 11.70 -5.37
CA TRP A 193 2.34 10.77 -5.94
C TRP A 193 3.77 11.16 -5.60
N ILE A 194 4.13 12.45 -5.74
CA ILE A 194 5.46 12.94 -5.39
C ILE A 194 5.72 12.77 -3.89
N THR A 195 4.76 13.13 -3.03
CA THR A 195 4.86 12.99 -1.58
C THR A 195 5.09 11.53 -1.18
N LEU A 196 4.29 10.61 -1.71
CA LEU A 196 4.43 9.19 -1.40
C LEU A 196 5.73 8.62 -1.97
N ALA A 197 6.07 8.96 -3.22
CA ALA A 197 7.26 8.47 -3.89
C ALA A 197 8.58 8.93 -3.24
N ALA A 198 8.64 10.13 -2.65
CA ALA A 198 9.88 10.71 -2.12
C ALA A 198 10.60 9.79 -1.12
N LEU A 199 9.86 9.20 -0.18
CA LEU A 199 10.39 8.23 0.78
C LEU A 199 10.94 6.99 0.08
N TYR A 200 10.17 6.41 -0.85
CA TYR A 200 10.55 5.21 -1.57
C TYR A 200 11.75 5.44 -2.50
N ILE A 201 11.86 6.61 -3.15
CA ILE A 201 13.04 7.00 -3.94
C ILE A 201 14.29 6.97 -3.06
N GLY A 202 14.21 7.53 -1.85
CA GLY A 202 15.33 7.56 -0.92
C GLY A 202 15.74 6.18 -0.40
N ILE A 203 14.78 5.31 -0.11
CA ILE A 203 15.05 3.93 0.33
C ILE A 203 15.64 3.11 -0.82
N TYR A 204 14.92 3.05 -1.95
CA TYR A 204 15.25 2.16 -3.06
C TYR A 204 16.50 2.63 -3.80
N GLY A 205 16.71 3.94 -3.94
CA GLY A 205 17.91 4.49 -4.58
C GLY A 205 19.18 4.13 -3.81
N ARG A 206 19.14 4.16 -2.47
CA ARG A 206 20.28 3.76 -1.62
C ARG A 206 20.58 2.27 -1.70
N VAL A 207 19.53 1.43 -1.63
CA VAL A 207 19.68 -0.03 -1.77
C VAL A 207 20.23 -0.37 -3.14
N LEU A 208 19.68 0.22 -4.21
CA LEU A 208 20.15 -0.03 -5.56
C LEU A 208 21.61 0.43 -5.74
N ARG A 209 21.99 1.60 -5.21
CA ARG A 209 23.39 2.05 -5.22
C ARG A 209 24.31 1.02 -4.55
N ALA A 210 23.96 0.56 -3.35
CA ALA A 210 24.76 -0.42 -2.61
C ALA A 210 24.94 -1.71 -3.42
N ASN A 211 23.84 -2.26 -3.94
CA ASN A 211 23.85 -3.47 -4.76
C ASN A 211 24.66 -3.30 -6.05
N LEU A 212 24.63 -2.13 -6.69
CA LEU A 212 25.40 -1.86 -7.91
C LEU A 212 26.90 -1.76 -7.60
N VAL A 213 27.24 -1.13 -6.47
CA VAL A 213 28.62 -0.99 -6.00
C VAL A 213 29.23 -2.36 -5.67
N GLU A 214 28.48 -3.22 -4.99
CA GLU A 214 28.88 -4.61 -4.71
C GLU A 214 29.00 -5.44 -5.99
N ALA A 215 27.97 -5.39 -6.85
CA ALA A 215 28.00 -6.10 -8.14
C ALA A 215 29.20 -5.70 -8.99
N TYR A 216 29.67 -4.45 -8.90
CA TYR A 216 30.85 -3.97 -9.62
C TYR A 216 32.17 -4.64 -9.21
N GLN A 217 32.20 -5.31 -8.05
CA GLN A 217 33.37 -6.04 -7.53
C GLN A 217 33.39 -7.51 -7.98
N GLU A 218 32.31 -8.00 -8.57
CA GLU A 218 32.14 -9.38 -9.00
C GLU A 218 33.00 -9.77 -10.22
N ASP A 219 33.40 -11.04 -10.31
CA ASP A 219 34.32 -11.53 -11.34
C ASP A 219 33.72 -11.51 -12.76
N PHE A 220 32.39 -11.66 -12.88
CA PHE A 220 31.72 -11.54 -14.18
C PHE A 220 31.80 -10.12 -14.75
N ILE A 221 31.84 -9.09 -13.89
CA ILE A 221 32.06 -7.70 -14.30
C ILE A 221 33.50 -7.48 -14.75
N ARG A 222 34.49 -8.06 -14.05
CA ARG A 222 35.89 -8.00 -14.47
C ARG A 222 36.09 -8.63 -15.85
N THR A 223 35.46 -9.78 -16.09
CA THR A 223 35.48 -10.47 -17.39
C THR A 223 34.82 -9.62 -18.47
N ALA A 224 33.67 -8.99 -18.18
CA ALA A 224 33.00 -8.09 -19.12
C ALA A 224 33.90 -6.90 -19.53
N ARG A 225 34.62 -6.30 -18.58
CA ARG A 225 35.60 -5.23 -18.87
C ARG A 225 36.81 -5.72 -19.65
N ALA A 226 37.34 -6.90 -19.32
CA ALA A 226 38.44 -7.51 -20.07
C ALA A 226 38.08 -7.79 -21.54
N LYS A 227 36.80 -8.03 -21.83
CA LYS A 227 36.26 -8.13 -23.20
C LYS A 227 36.06 -6.78 -23.91
N GLY A 228 36.46 -5.65 -23.30
CA GLY A 228 36.39 -4.32 -23.91
C GLY A 228 35.02 -3.64 -23.84
N LEU A 229 34.08 -4.12 -23.01
CA LEU A 229 32.78 -3.46 -22.84
C LEU A 229 32.94 -2.12 -22.12
N SER A 230 32.25 -1.08 -22.62
CA SER A 230 32.29 0.25 -22.01
C SER A 230 31.69 0.26 -20.59
N PRO A 231 32.15 1.14 -19.68
CA PRO A 231 31.64 1.22 -18.31
C PRO A 231 30.12 1.37 -18.23
N ALA A 232 29.52 2.19 -19.09
CA ALA A 232 28.06 2.36 -19.14
C ALA A 232 27.33 1.08 -19.57
N ARG A 233 27.89 0.32 -20.52
CA ARG A 233 27.29 -0.95 -20.97
C ARG A 233 27.43 -2.03 -19.90
N VAL A 234 28.54 -2.06 -19.18
CA VAL A 234 28.74 -2.95 -18.03
C VAL A 234 27.73 -2.62 -16.92
N MET A 235 27.56 -1.34 -16.57
CA MET A 235 26.56 -0.89 -15.59
C MET A 235 25.15 -1.29 -15.98
N LEU A 236 24.67 -0.83 -17.14
CA LEU A 236 23.26 -0.95 -17.52
C LEU A 236 22.84 -2.37 -17.91
N ARG A 237 23.73 -3.16 -18.53
CA ARG A 237 23.37 -4.51 -19.01
C ARG A 237 23.77 -5.64 -18.07
N HIS A 238 24.82 -5.47 -17.27
CA HIS A 238 25.37 -6.55 -16.45
C HIS A 238 25.06 -6.31 -14.98
N ALA A 239 25.55 -5.20 -14.40
CA ALA A 239 25.38 -4.92 -12.97
C ALA A 239 23.90 -4.65 -12.61
N LEU A 240 23.21 -3.77 -13.35
CA LEU A 240 21.83 -3.39 -13.05
C LEU A 240 20.88 -4.59 -13.06
N ARG A 241 21.04 -5.50 -14.03
CA ARG A 241 20.18 -6.68 -14.14
C ARG A 241 20.27 -7.58 -12.90
N THR A 242 21.46 -7.80 -12.36
CA THR A 242 21.66 -8.61 -11.16
C THR A 242 21.23 -7.87 -9.89
N SER A 243 21.47 -6.55 -9.83
CA SER A 243 21.12 -5.74 -8.66
C SER A 243 19.62 -5.46 -8.51
N LEU A 244 18.83 -5.63 -9.58
CA LEU A 244 17.37 -5.44 -9.57
C LEU A 244 16.59 -6.57 -8.89
N ILE A 245 17.21 -7.72 -8.59
CA ILE A 245 16.50 -8.85 -7.96
C ILE A 245 15.93 -8.45 -6.59
N ALA A 246 16.78 -7.89 -5.72
CA ALA A 246 16.35 -7.37 -4.42
C ALA A 246 15.34 -6.21 -4.58
N PHE A 247 15.53 -5.36 -5.59
CA PHE A 247 14.65 -4.23 -5.88
C PHE A 247 13.22 -4.67 -6.20
N VAL A 248 13.05 -5.68 -7.07
CA VAL A 248 11.75 -6.23 -7.47
C VAL A 248 11.01 -6.84 -6.28
N THR A 249 11.75 -7.42 -5.36
CA THR A 249 11.21 -8.08 -4.18
C THR A 249 10.64 -7.09 -3.20
N MET A 250 11.45 -6.08 -2.85
CA MET A 250 10.98 -4.97 -2.04
C MET A 250 9.77 -4.31 -2.69
N PHE A 251 9.85 -4.08 -4.02
CA PHE A 251 8.79 -3.45 -4.78
C PHE A 251 7.45 -4.15 -4.60
N GLY A 252 7.39 -5.47 -4.79
CA GLY A 252 6.13 -6.19 -4.68
C GLY A 252 5.57 -6.18 -3.26
N LEU A 253 6.42 -6.29 -2.23
CA LEU A 253 5.99 -6.20 -0.83
C LEU A 253 5.38 -4.81 -0.51
N ASP A 254 6.10 -3.75 -0.84
CA ASP A 254 5.66 -2.38 -0.56
C ASP A 254 4.45 -1.98 -1.40
N PHE A 255 4.44 -2.35 -2.68
CA PHE A 255 3.30 -2.11 -3.56
C PHE A 255 2.05 -2.84 -3.06
N GLY A 256 2.16 -4.11 -2.69
CA GLY A 256 1.05 -4.90 -2.14
C GLY A 256 0.49 -4.31 -0.86
N ALA A 257 1.36 -3.89 0.06
CA ALA A 257 0.95 -3.25 1.30
C ALA A 257 0.24 -1.90 1.05
N LEU A 258 0.78 -1.07 0.16
CA LEU A 258 0.21 0.24 -0.15
C LEU A 258 -1.13 0.13 -0.85
N VAL A 259 -1.26 -0.74 -1.85
CA VAL A 259 -2.54 -1.02 -2.52
C VAL A 259 -3.54 -1.60 -1.52
N GLY A 260 -3.07 -2.39 -0.56
CA GLY A 260 -3.87 -2.92 0.53
C GLY A 260 -4.39 -1.86 1.51
N GLY A 261 -3.94 -0.60 1.42
CA GLY A 261 -4.44 0.50 2.24
C GLY A 261 -3.41 1.09 3.21
N SER A 262 -2.15 0.64 3.19
CA SER A 262 -1.09 1.28 4.01
C SER A 262 -0.75 2.71 3.54
N ALA A 263 -1.21 3.12 2.34
CA ALA A 263 -1.18 4.50 1.86
C ALA A 263 -2.12 5.45 2.64
N LEU A 264 -2.77 4.96 3.71
CA LEU A 264 -3.68 5.68 4.59
C LEU A 264 -3.26 7.12 4.92
N LEU A 265 -2.01 7.33 5.36
CA LEU A 265 -1.59 8.66 5.80
C LEU A 265 -1.66 9.67 4.65
N THR A 266 -1.22 9.28 3.46
CA THR A 266 -1.33 10.09 2.25
C THR A 266 -2.79 10.32 1.88
N GLU A 267 -3.64 9.30 1.98
CA GLU A 267 -5.07 9.46 1.69
C GLU A 267 -5.78 10.43 2.64
N VAL A 268 -5.44 10.41 3.93
CA VAL A 268 -6.02 11.32 4.92
C VAL A 268 -5.57 12.77 4.65
N VAL A 269 -4.26 12.99 4.49
CA VAL A 269 -3.68 14.33 4.28
C VAL A 269 -4.20 14.98 3.01
N PHE A 270 -4.36 14.20 1.93
CA PHE A 270 -4.84 14.73 0.65
C PHE A 270 -6.35 14.62 0.44
N GLY A 271 -7.09 14.17 1.46
CA GLY A 271 -8.56 14.05 1.38
C GLY A 271 -9.05 13.00 0.38
N LEU A 272 -8.24 12.00 0.04
CA LEU A 272 -8.57 10.94 -0.89
C LEU A 272 -9.45 9.88 -0.20
N ASN A 273 -10.59 9.54 -0.81
CA ASN A 273 -11.54 8.57 -0.26
C ASN A 273 -11.16 7.12 -0.62
N GLY A 274 -9.91 6.74 -0.35
CA GLY A 274 -9.39 5.40 -0.57
C GLY A 274 -9.63 4.42 0.58
N VAL A 275 -9.12 3.20 0.42
CA VAL A 275 -9.29 2.09 1.36
C VAL A 275 -8.56 2.34 2.67
N GLY A 276 -7.40 2.99 2.61
CA GLY A 276 -6.68 3.40 3.81
C GLY A 276 -7.55 4.31 4.67
N ARG A 277 -8.02 5.44 4.12
CA ARG A 277 -8.89 6.40 4.81
C ARG A 277 -10.18 5.75 5.32
N LEU A 278 -10.78 4.85 4.54
CA LEU A 278 -11.95 4.07 4.97
C LEU A 278 -11.64 3.23 6.22
N THR A 279 -10.48 2.55 6.23
CA THR A 279 -9.99 1.78 7.38
C THR A 279 -9.79 2.67 8.60
N TYR A 280 -9.17 3.84 8.44
CA TYR A 280 -8.95 4.78 9.54
C TYR A 280 -10.26 5.29 10.15
N GLN A 281 -11.23 5.66 9.32
CA GLN A 281 -12.55 6.05 9.81
C GLN A 281 -13.25 4.91 10.55
N ALA A 282 -13.13 3.67 10.05
CA ALA A 282 -13.69 2.50 10.70
C ALA A 282 -13.03 2.22 12.06
N LEU A 283 -11.70 2.38 12.16
CA LEU A 283 -10.95 2.24 13.41
C LEU A 283 -11.36 3.29 14.45
N LEU A 284 -11.49 4.55 14.06
CA LEU A 284 -11.92 5.63 14.96
C LEU A 284 -13.33 5.39 15.53
N ASN A 285 -14.23 4.82 14.72
CA ASN A 285 -15.60 4.54 15.14
C ASN A 285 -15.80 3.12 15.70
N LEU A 286 -14.75 2.30 15.75
CA LEU A 286 -14.81 0.87 16.12
C LEU A 286 -15.89 0.12 15.31
N ASP A 287 -15.89 0.32 14.00
CA ASP A 287 -16.84 -0.30 13.07
C ASP A 287 -16.29 -1.64 12.55
N LEU A 288 -16.51 -2.70 13.30
CA LEU A 288 -15.98 -4.04 13.02
C LEU A 288 -16.24 -4.52 11.58
N PRO A 289 -17.47 -4.47 11.04
CA PRO A 289 -17.74 -4.90 9.67
C PRO A 289 -16.84 -4.24 8.63
N VAL A 290 -16.64 -2.91 8.76
CA VAL A 290 -15.84 -2.14 7.81
C VAL A 290 -14.36 -2.44 8.00
N ILE A 291 -13.86 -2.48 9.25
CA ILE A 291 -12.47 -2.86 9.56
C ILE A 291 -12.16 -4.23 8.95
N LEU A 292 -13.04 -5.19 9.15
CA LEU A 292 -12.85 -6.54 8.64
C LEU A 292 -12.82 -6.59 7.11
N GLY A 293 -13.76 -5.88 6.46
CA GLY A 293 -13.81 -5.79 5.01
C GLY A 293 -12.54 -5.17 4.42
N THR A 294 -12.05 -4.08 5.01
CA THR A 294 -10.83 -3.41 4.52
C THR A 294 -9.57 -4.20 4.85
N VAL A 295 -9.48 -4.88 5.99
CA VAL A 295 -8.32 -5.72 6.33
C VAL A 295 -8.26 -6.97 5.46
N ILE A 296 -9.40 -7.59 5.13
CA ILE A 296 -9.44 -8.72 4.19
C ILE A 296 -9.00 -8.27 2.80
N TYR A 297 -9.48 -7.11 2.34
CA TYR A 297 -9.00 -6.47 1.11
C TYR A 297 -7.48 -6.24 1.16
N ALA A 298 -6.97 -5.69 2.26
CA ALA A 298 -5.55 -5.42 2.43
C ALA A 298 -4.71 -6.69 2.34
N SER A 299 -5.14 -7.70 3.08
CA SER A 299 -4.49 -8.99 3.17
C SER A 299 -4.49 -9.71 1.83
N PHE A 300 -5.58 -9.61 1.06
CA PHE A 300 -5.64 -10.15 -0.29
C PHE A 300 -4.57 -9.55 -1.20
N PHE A 301 -4.40 -8.23 -1.22
CA PHE A 301 -3.39 -7.58 -2.05
C PHE A 301 -1.95 -7.86 -1.60
N VAL A 302 -1.71 -7.95 -0.29
CA VAL A 302 -0.39 -8.33 0.24
C VAL A 302 -0.04 -9.77 -0.18
N VAL A 303 -0.96 -10.72 0.00
CA VAL A 303 -0.71 -12.12 -0.38
C VAL A 303 -0.59 -12.27 -1.89
N LEU A 304 -1.41 -11.56 -2.66
CA LEU A 304 -1.31 -11.53 -4.12
C LEU A 304 0.04 -10.99 -4.57
N ALA A 305 0.51 -9.90 -3.99
CA ALA A 305 1.80 -9.31 -4.34
C ALA A 305 2.97 -10.26 -3.98
N ASN A 306 2.92 -10.93 -2.83
CA ASN A 306 3.87 -11.98 -2.47
C ASN A 306 3.89 -13.10 -3.51
N ALA A 307 2.71 -13.61 -3.90
CA ALA A 307 2.60 -14.67 -4.89
C ALA A 307 3.19 -14.24 -6.25
N VAL A 308 2.96 -12.98 -6.66
CA VAL A 308 3.53 -12.41 -7.88
C VAL A 308 5.06 -12.30 -7.78
N VAL A 309 5.59 -11.77 -6.67
CA VAL A 309 7.03 -11.67 -6.43
C VAL A 309 7.70 -13.03 -6.51
N ASP A 310 7.14 -14.04 -5.88
CA ASP A 310 7.66 -15.40 -5.92
C ASP A 310 7.71 -15.96 -7.35
N VAL A 311 6.68 -15.69 -8.17
CA VAL A 311 6.68 -16.10 -9.59
C VAL A 311 7.76 -15.36 -10.36
N VAL A 312 7.89 -14.05 -10.13
CA VAL A 312 8.91 -13.23 -10.76
C VAL A 312 10.32 -13.69 -10.37
N TYR A 313 10.53 -14.11 -9.12
CA TYR A 313 11.79 -14.73 -8.68
C TYR A 313 12.15 -15.98 -9.49
N VAL A 314 11.21 -16.90 -9.69
CA VAL A 314 11.41 -18.13 -10.49
C VAL A 314 11.72 -17.81 -11.97
N LEU A 315 11.19 -16.69 -12.48
CA LEU A 315 11.46 -16.21 -13.83
C LEU A 315 12.82 -15.53 -13.96
N ILE A 316 13.22 -14.72 -12.97
CA ILE A 316 14.47 -13.95 -12.97
C ILE A 316 15.68 -14.84 -12.64
N ASP A 317 15.55 -15.79 -11.70
CA ASP A 317 16.62 -16.72 -11.32
C ASP A 317 16.27 -18.18 -11.69
N PRO A 318 16.78 -18.69 -12.82
CA PRO A 318 16.58 -20.08 -13.23
C PRO A 318 17.19 -21.12 -12.27
N ARG A 319 18.11 -20.73 -11.37
CA ARG A 319 18.77 -21.64 -10.43
C ARG A 319 17.83 -22.13 -9.32
N VAL A 320 16.75 -21.40 -9.06
CA VAL A 320 15.73 -21.73 -8.05
C VAL A 320 14.69 -22.72 -8.59
N ARG A 321 14.70 -23.03 -9.89
CA ARG A 321 13.72 -23.93 -10.55
C ARG A 321 13.82 -25.40 -10.13
N GLY A 322 14.77 -25.77 -9.26
CA GLY A 322 15.13 -27.15 -8.94
C GLY A 322 14.66 -27.72 -7.61
N ASN A 323 13.99 -26.94 -6.74
CA ASN A 323 13.45 -27.42 -5.46
C ASN A 323 11.95 -27.14 -5.35
#